data_AF-A0A9W8HSS6-F1
#
_entry.id   AF-A0A9W8HSS6-F1
#
_cell.length_a   1.000
_cell.length_b   1.000
_cell.length_c   1.000
_cell.angle_alpha   90.00
_cell.angle_beta   90.00
_cell.angle_gamma   90.00
#
_symmetry.space_group_name_H-M   'P 1'
#
loop_
_entity.id
_entity.type
_entity.pdbx_description
1 polymer ?
#
loop_
_entity_poly.entity_id
_entity_poly.type
_entity_poly.pdbx_seq_one_letter_code
_entity_poly.pdbx_strand_id
1 'polypeptide(L)'
;MRLRTAITIGYIDSHPAIVATIITFMLASFATLILECQSRPEKLYELIEGDDGTYSTLYSPEERSNIFSKITYSWLTPLLEQGIRKPLEMEDIYEVTKDLRPNIVFGVFQQSWKNEQSSGNPSLFRATIKACGWKWACSIITRFIRDMLVLLHPVLLSRLIGFVMTYNTTKAEPIENGYFYAVAIFVII
;
A
#
# COMPACT_ATOMS: atom_id res chain seq x y z
N MET A 1 0.43 34.69 24.51
CA MET A 1 0.30 34.03 23.19
C MET A 1 1.64 33.34 22.91
N ARG A 2 1.68 32.00 22.85
CA ARG A 2 2.95 31.24 22.93
C ARG A 2 3.76 31.38 21.64
N LEU A 3 5.09 31.46 21.76
CA LEU A 3 6.05 31.58 20.65
C LEU A 3 5.82 30.52 19.55
N ARG A 4 5.30 29.34 19.93
CA ARG A 4 4.91 28.26 19.01
C ARG A 4 3.86 28.69 17.99
N THR A 5 2.80 29.40 18.42
CA THR A 5 1.75 29.90 17.51
C THR A 5 2.27 30.98 16.56
N ALA A 6 3.21 31.83 17.01
CA ALA A 6 3.79 32.87 16.16
C ALA A 6 4.74 32.29 15.09
N ILE A 7 5.48 31.22 15.41
CA ILE A 7 6.37 30.55 14.45
C ILE A 7 5.55 29.79 13.40
N THR A 8 4.44 29.13 13.78
CA THR A 8 3.58 28.46 12.81
C THR A 8 2.88 29.46 11.89
N ILE A 9 2.40 30.59 12.44
CA ILE A 9 1.78 31.67 11.65
C ILE A 9 2.82 32.36 10.74
N GLY A 10 4.03 32.62 11.22
CA GLY A 10 5.11 33.22 10.42
C GLY A 10 5.72 32.29 9.37
N TYR A 11 5.73 30.97 9.63
CA TYR A 11 6.17 29.98 8.64
C TYR A 11 5.18 29.87 7.49
N ILE A 12 3.87 29.89 7.80
CA ILE A 12 2.78 29.92 6.82
C ILE A 12 2.83 31.19 5.95
N ASP A 13 3.17 32.34 6.54
CA ASP A 13 3.24 33.63 5.84
C ASP A 13 4.51 33.77 4.97
N SER A 14 5.61 33.11 5.34
CA SER A 14 6.89 33.21 4.62
C SER A 14 6.92 32.45 3.28
N HIS A 15 6.19 31.33 3.17
CA HIS A 15 6.18 30.46 1.98
C HIS A 15 4.77 29.89 1.72
N PRO A 16 3.77 30.75 1.42
CA PRO A 16 2.38 30.32 1.25
C PRO A 16 2.23 29.27 0.14
N ALA A 17 3.12 29.29 -0.86
CA ALA A 17 3.17 28.31 -1.93
C ALA A 17 3.48 26.89 -1.44
N ILE A 18 4.42 26.70 -0.50
CA ILE A 18 4.83 25.37 0.00
C ILE A 18 3.75 24.78 0.89
N VAL A 19 3.14 25.60 1.76
CA VAL A 19 2.04 25.14 2.60
C VAL A 19 0.82 24.80 1.74
N ALA A 20 0.52 25.61 0.73
CA ALA A 20 -0.53 25.31 -0.23
C ALA A 20 -0.27 24.02 -1.02
N THR A 21 0.97 23.75 -1.45
CA THR A 21 1.28 22.49 -2.17
C THR A 21 1.18 21.25 -1.28
N ILE A 22 1.58 21.36 -0.01
CA ILE A 22 1.43 20.24 0.94
C ILE A 22 -0.06 19.99 1.22
N ILE A 23 -0.85 21.04 1.43
CA ILE A 23 -2.29 20.92 1.67
C ILE A 23 -3.02 20.39 0.44
N THR A 24 -2.68 20.85 -0.77
CA THR A 24 -3.29 20.35 -2.01
C THR A 24 -2.88 18.91 -2.29
N PHE A 25 -1.64 18.51 -2.00
CA PHE A 25 -1.20 17.12 -2.12
C PHE A 25 -1.93 16.21 -1.13
N MET A 26 -2.12 16.65 0.12
CA MET A 26 -2.88 15.93 1.14
C MET A 26 -4.36 15.81 0.77
N LEU A 27 -4.98 16.89 0.28
CA LEU A 27 -6.36 16.89 -0.22
C LEU A 27 -6.53 16.04 -1.48
N ALA A 28 -5.57 16.08 -2.41
CA ALA A 28 -5.58 15.27 -3.61
C ALA A 28 -5.42 13.78 -3.27
N SER A 29 -4.50 13.42 -2.37
CA SER A 29 -4.33 12.06 -1.86
C SER A 29 -5.59 11.55 -1.15
N PHE A 30 -6.21 12.40 -0.33
CA PHE A 30 -7.48 12.08 0.33
C PHE A 30 -8.64 11.95 -0.65
N ALA A 31 -8.71 12.82 -1.66
CA ALA A 31 -9.70 12.75 -2.72
C ALA A 31 -9.49 11.52 -3.62
N THR A 32 -8.25 11.15 -3.95
CA THR A 32 -7.95 9.89 -4.66
C THR A 32 -8.32 8.69 -3.82
N LEU A 33 -8.08 8.73 -2.51
CA LEU A 33 -8.52 7.67 -1.60
C LEU A 33 -10.05 7.57 -1.55
N ILE A 34 -10.79 8.68 -1.59
CA ILE A 34 -12.27 8.68 -1.62
C ILE A 34 -12.80 8.21 -2.98
N LEU A 35 -12.21 8.67 -4.08
CA LEU A 35 -12.60 8.26 -5.43
C LEU A 35 -12.32 6.77 -5.65
N GLU A 36 -11.23 6.26 -5.10
CA GLU A 36 -10.89 4.84 -5.14
C GLU A 36 -11.49 4.05 -3.97
N CYS A 37 -12.22 4.73 -3.07
CA CYS A 37 -13.13 4.14 -2.10
C CYS A 37 -14.48 3.76 -2.73
N GLN A 38 -14.82 4.29 -3.92
CA GLN A 38 -15.98 3.82 -4.67
C GLN A 38 -15.61 2.53 -5.40
N SER A 39 -16.36 1.45 -5.13
CA SER A 39 -16.14 0.17 -5.82
C SER A 39 -16.25 0.38 -7.33
N ARG A 40 -15.28 -0.13 -8.10
CA ARG A 40 -15.30 -0.08 -9.56
C ARG A 40 -16.64 -0.62 -10.09
N PRO A 41 -17.32 0.08 -11.02
CA PRO A 41 -18.68 -0.26 -11.41
C PRO A 41 -18.75 -1.61 -12.14
N GLU A 42 -19.80 -2.35 -11.79
CA GLU A 42 -20.20 -3.72 -12.17
C GLU A 42 -20.13 -4.05 -13.69
N LYS A 43 -20.31 -3.05 -14.55
CA LYS A 43 -20.55 -3.23 -16.00
C LYS A 43 -19.35 -3.64 -16.85
N LEU A 44 -18.13 -3.66 -16.31
CA LEU A 44 -16.93 -4.02 -17.09
C LEU A 44 -16.64 -5.54 -17.11
N TYR A 45 -17.32 -6.31 -16.26
CA TYR A 45 -16.94 -7.69 -15.98
C TYR A 45 -17.85 -8.74 -16.64
N GLU A 46 -19.09 -8.38 -16.99
CA GLU A 46 -20.02 -9.24 -17.75
C GLU A 46 -19.58 -9.49 -19.21
N LEU A 47 -18.60 -8.74 -19.74
CA LEU A 47 -18.23 -8.78 -21.17
C LEU A 47 -16.96 -9.59 -21.50
N ILE A 48 -16.44 -10.37 -20.57
CA ILE A 48 -15.33 -11.28 -20.85
C ILE A 48 -15.88 -12.70 -20.72
N GLU A 49 -16.51 -13.17 -21.80
CA GLU A 49 -16.78 -14.59 -22.04
C GLU A 49 -15.48 -15.39 -21.82
N GLY A 50 -15.59 -16.49 -21.08
CA GLY A 50 -14.53 -17.49 -21.01
C GLY A 50 -14.33 -18.11 -22.41
N ASP A 51 -13.07 -18.27 -22.80
CA ASP A 51 -12.63 -18.87 -24.07
C ASP A 51 -13.03 -20.37 -24.21
N ASP A 52 -13.67 -20.95 -23.19
CA ASP A 52 -14.03 -22.37 -23.08
C ASP A 52 -15.54 -22.63 -22.84
N GLY A 53 -16.39 -21.60 -22.92
CA GLY A 53 -17.86 -21.76 -22.81
C GLY A 53 -18.34 -22.32 -21.46
N THR A 54 -17.48 -22.35 -20.44
CA THR A 54 -17.79 -22.88 -19.12
C THR A 54 -18.03 -21.72 -18.15
N TYR A 55 -19.21 -21.69 -17.51
CA TYR A 55 -19.53 -20.70 -16.48
C TYR A 55 -18.76 -21.02 -15.20
N SER A 56 -17.56 -20.48 -15.02
CA SER A 56 -16.90 -20.45 -13.70
C SER A 56 -17.66 -19.48 -12.79
N THR A 57 -18.56 -20.00 -11.96
CA THR A 57 -19.48 -19.20 -11.14
C THR A 57 -18.83 -18.51 -9.93
N LEU A 58 -17.50 -18.65 -9.72
CA LEU A 58 -16.77 -18.08 -8.59
C LEU A 58 -15.66 -17.11 -9.05
N TYR A 59 -16.07 -15.94 -9.56
CA TYR A 59 -15.15 -14.82 -9.74
C TYR A 59 -14.48 -14.44 -8.40
N SER A 60 -13.20 -14.07 -8.43
CA SER A 60 -12.50 -13.61 -7.25
C SER A 60 -13.16 -12.35 -6.67
N PRO A 61 -13.67 -12.38 -5.43
CA PRO A 61 -14.24 -11.19 -4.79
C PRO A 61 -13.17 -10.11 -4.56
N GLU A 62 -11.89 -10.46 -4.65
CA GLU A 62 -10.77 -9.52 -4.65
C GLU A 62 -10.94 -8.48 -5.78
N GLU A 63 -11.30 -8.90 -7.01
CA GLU A 63 -11.42 -7.99 -8.16
C GLU A 63 -12.52 -6.94 -7.97
N ARG A 64 -13.62 -7.35 -7.33
CA ARG A 64 -14.78 -6.50 -7.02
C ARG A 64 -14.58 -5.63 -5.78
N SER A 65 -13.64 -6.00 -4.92
CA SER A 65 -13.45 -5.36 -3.63
C SER A 65 -12.83 -3.97 -3.72
N ASN A 66 -13.28 -3.08 -2.85
CA ASN A 66 -12.75 -1.74 -2.68
C ASN A 66 -11.28 -1.77 -2.22
N ILE A 67 -10.49 -0.71 -2.46
CA ILE A 67 -9.08 -0.67 -2.03
C ILE A 67 -8.94 -0.91 -0.53
N PHE A 68 -9.82 -0.33 0.29
CA PHE A 68 -9.83 -0.59 1.73
C PHE A 68 -10.05 -2.07 2.05
N SER A 69 -10.98 -2.72 1.35
CA SER A 69 -11.24 -4.16 1.50
C SER A 69 -10.06 -5.02 1.03
N LYS A 70 -9.28 -4.56 0.05
CA LYS A 70 -8.03 -5.21 -0.38
C LYS A 70 -6.94 -5.08 0.69
N ILE A 71 -6.78 -3.89 1.25
CA ILE A 71 -5.79 -3.61 2.31
C ILE A 71 -6.11 -4.39 3.59
N THR A 72 -7.37 -4.41 4.00
CA THR A 72 -7.82 -5.13 5.21
C THR A 72 -8.08 -6.61 4.97
N TYR A 73 -7.91 -7.10 3.74
CA TYR A 73 -8.25 -8.47 3.32
C TYR A 73 -9.68 -8.89 3.67
N SER A 74 -10.61 -7.93 3.81
CA SER A 74 -11.99 -8.22 4.22
C SER A 74 -12.77 -9.07 3.21
N TRP A 75 -12.31 -9.13 1.95
CA TRP A 75 -12.90 -9.98 0.92
C TRP A 75 -12.65 -11.48 1.17
N LEU A 76 -11.64 -11.83 1.98
CA LEU A 76 -11.26 -13.20 2.30
C LEU A 76 -12.08 -13.75 3.49
N THR A 77 -12.61 -12.88 4.34
CA THR A 77 -13.42 -13.23 5.52
C THR A 77 -14.53 -14.27 5.26
N PRO A 78 -15.38 -14.18 4.23
CA PRO A 78 -16.42 -15.18 3.99
C PRO A 78 -15.86 -16.58 3.70
N LEU A 79 -14.71 -16.68 3.02
CA LEU A 79 -14.05 -17.96 2.76
C LEU A 79 -13.48 -18.57 4.05
N LEU A 80 -12.91 -17.73 4.92
CA LEU A 80 -12.41 -18.16 6.23
C LEU A 80 -13.54 -18.67 7.12
N GLU A 81 -14.69 -17.97 7.16
CA GLU A 81 -15.86 -18.42 7.90
C GLU A 81 -16.39 -19.76 7.39
N GLN A 82 -16.38 -19.98 6.07
CA GLN A 82 -16.75 -21.25 5.48
C GLN A 82 -15.79 -22.37 5.89
N GLY A 83 -14.48 -22.11 5.88
CA GLY A 83 -13.45 -23.05 6.33
C GLY A 83 -13.51 -23.40 7.82
N ILE A 84 -14.09 -22.52 8.65
CA ILE A 84 -14.38 -22.82 10.06
C ILE A 84 -15.54 -23.81 10.19
N ARG A 85 -16.53 -23.74 9.29
CA ARG A 85 -17.76 -24.56 9.35
C ARG A 85 -17.60 -25.93 8.68
N LYS A 86 -16.89 -25.98 7.54
CA LYS A 86 -16.64 -27.21 6.78
C LYS A 86 -15.20 -27.23 6.24
N PRO A 87 -14.59 -28.42 6.05
CA PRO A 87 -13.37 -28.51 5.28
C PRO A 87 -13.62 -27.98 3.86
N LEU A 88 -12.72 -27.12 3.38
CA LEU A 88 -12.83 -26.50 2.06
C LEU A 88 -12.47 -27.52 0.97
N GLU A 89 -13.33 -27.60 -0.04
CA GLU A 89 -13.09 -28.38 -1.25
C GLU A 89 -12.61 -27.45 -2.39
N MET A 90 -12.12 -28.00 -3.51
CA MET A 90 -11.55 -27.18 -4.59
C MET A 90 -12.60 -26.29 -5.26
N GLU A 91 -13.85 -26.73 -5.26
CA GLU A 91 -15.01 -26.04 -5.80
C GLU A 91 -15.39 -24.81 -4.96
N ASP A 92 -14.99 -24.77 -3.69
CA ASP A 92 -15.25 -23.67 -2.76
C ASP A 92 -14.22 -22.53 -2.86
N ILE A 93 -13.12 -22.75 -3.58
CA ILE A 93 -12.00 -21.81 -3.67
C ILE A 93 -12.21 -20.89 -4.87
N TYR A 94 -12.02 -19.58 -4.66
CA TYR A 94 -12.11 -18.59 -5.73
C TYR A 94 -11.04 -18.78 -6.80
N GLU A 95 -11.38 -18.48 -8.05
CA GLU A 95 -10.41 -18.45 -9.14
C GLU A 95 -9.37 -17.34 -8.93
N VAL A 96 -8.16 -17.54 -9.46
CA VAL A 96 -7.10 -16.54 -9.45
C VAL A 96 -7.51 -15.30 -10.27
N THR A 97 -7.26 -14.12 -9.73
CA THR A 97 -7.46 -12.81 -10.38
C THR A 97 -6.83 -12.78 -11.78
N LYS A 98 -7.51 -12.15 -12.75
CA LYS A 98 -7.17 -12.17 -14.18
C LYS A 98 -5.71 -11.80 -14.48
N ASP A 99 -5.17 -10.85 -13.72
CA ASP A 99 -3.80 -10.32 -13.84
C ASP A 99 -2.70 -11.29 -13.38
N LEU A 100 -3.08 -12.33 -12.63
CA LEU A 100 -2.21 -13.36 -12.08
C LEU A 100 -2.34 -14.69 -12.84
N ARG A 101 -3.29 -14.79 -13.79
CA ARG A 101 -3.47 -15.99 -14.61
C ARG A 101 -2.21 -16.26 -15.45
N PRO A 102 -1.72 -17.52 -15.50
CA PRO A 102 -0.50 -17.88 -16.22
C PRO A 102 -0.49 -17.45 -17.68
N ASN A 103 -1.62 -17.61 -18.39
CA ASN A 103 -1.74 -17.26 -19.82
C ASN A 103 -1.46 -15.77 -20.09
N ILE A 104 -1.94 -14.89 -19.20
CA ILE A 104 -1.73 -13.44 -19.32
C ILE A 104 -0.27 -13.08 -19.04
N VAL A 105 0.27 -13.57 -17.91
CA VAL A 105 1.66 -13.29 -17.51
C VAL A 105 2.64 -13.84 -18.54
N PHE A 106 2.39 -15.05 -19.04
CA PHE A 106 3.20 -15.68 -20.09
C PHE A 106 3.11 -14.91 -21.41
N GLY A 107 1.94 -14.42 -21.81
CA GLY A 107 1.78 -13.59 -23.00
C GLY A 107 2.63 -12.31 -22.96
N VAL A 108 2.60 -11.58 -21.84
CA VAL A 108 3.40 -10.36 -21.62
C VAL A 108 4.90 -10.67 -21.65
N PHE A 109 5.30 -11.75 -20.99
CA PHE A 109 6.68 -12.22 -21.00
C PHE A 109 7.13 -12.60 -22.42
N GLN A 110 6.32 -13.36 -23.16
CA GLN A 110 6.65 -13.84 -24.51
C GLN A 110 6.82 -12.67 -25.49
N GLN A 111 5.98 -11.64 -25.40
CA GLN A 111 6.14 -10.40 -26.19
C GLN A 111 7.46 -9.70 -25.85
N SER A 112 7.78 -9.56 -24.56
CA SER A 112 9.04 -8.96 -24.11
C SER A 112 10.26 -9.77 -24.54
N TRP A 113 10.16 -11.11 -24.54
CA TRP A 113 11.21 -12.03 -24.96
C TRP A 113 11.49 -11.97 -26.47
N LYS A 114 10.44 -11.88 -27.31
CA LYS A 114 10.60 -11.70 -28.76
C LYS A 114 11.37 -10.42 -29.10
N ASN A 115 11.05 -9.32 -28.41
CA ASN A 115 11.75 -8.03 -28.60
C ASN A 115 13.22 -8.09 -28.15
N GLU A 116 13.52 -8.85 -27.09
CA GLU A 116 14.90 -9.03 -26.61
C GLU A 116 15.69 -9.96 -27.54
N GLN A 117 15.07 -10.98 -28.14
CA GLN A 117 15.71 -11.88 -29.11
C GLN A 117 16.19 -11.15 -30.38
N SER A 118 15.50 -10.09 -30.80
CA SER A 118 15.97 -9.24 -31.91
C SER A 118 17.15 -8.34 -31.54
N SER A 119 17.54 -8.29 -30.26
CA SER A 119 18.70 -7.52 -29.80
C SER A 119 19.98 -8.36 -29.91
N GLY A 120 21.11 -7.73 -30.24
CA GLY A 120 22.38 -8.44 -30.48
C GLY A 120 22.94 -9.24 -29.29
N ASN A 121 22.42 -9.03 -28.07
CA ASN A 121 22.77 -9.79 -26.86
C ASN A 121 21.49 -10.08 -26.04
N PRO A 122 20.78 -11.18 -26.32
CA PRO A 122 19.55 -11.48 -25.62
C PRO A 122 19.83 -11.93 -24.18
N SER A 123 19.11 -11.36 -23.21
CA SER A 123 19.22 -11.77 -21.80
C SER A 123 17.84 -12.02 -21.19
N LEU A 124 17.65 -13.22 -20.63
CA LEU A 124 16.39 -13.62 -20.01
C LEU A 124 16.01 -12.70 -18.83
N PHE A 125 16.99 -12.36 -17.99
CA PHE A 125 16.77 -11.45 -16.85
C PHE A 125 16.22 -10.10 -17.27
N ARG A 126 16.72 -9.51 -18.36
CA ARG A 126 16.24 -8.21 -18.84
C ARG A 126 14.83 -8.30 -19.39
N ALA A 127 14.49 -9.37 -20.10
CA ALA A 127 13.12 -9.62 -20.57
C ALA A 127 12.14 -9.79 -19.40
N THR A 128 12.53 -10.51 -18.34
CA THR A 128 11.71 -10.69 -17.13
C THR A 128 11.51 -9.37 -16.37
N ILE A 129 12.59 -8.58 -16.18
CA ILE A 129 12.49 -7.25 -15.55
C ILE A 129 11.61 -6.32 -16.38
N LYS A 130 11.68 -6.38 -17.71
CA LYS A 130 10.82 -5.55 -18.57
C LYS A 130 9.34 -5.97 -18.48
N ALA A 131 9.06 -7.27 -18.38
CA ALA A 131 7.70 -7.80 -18.30
C ALA A 131 7.04 -7.56 -16.93
N CYS A 132 7.77 -7.77 -15.83
CA CYS A 132 7.20 -7.78 -14.47
C CYS A 132 7.81 -6.73 -13.52
N GLY A 133 8.80 -5.96 -13.97
CA GLY A 133 9.62 -5.11 -13.10
C GLY A 133 8.86 -4.00 -12.40
N TRP A 134 7.79 -3.46 -13.01
CA TRP A 134 6.95 -2.46 -12.35
C TRP A 134 6.29 -3.00 -11.07
N LYS A 135 5.70 -4.20 -11.14
CA LYS A 135 5.08 -4.86 -9.98
C LYS A 135 6.13 -5.15 -8.89
N TRP A 136 7.31 -5.60 -9.30
CA TRP A 136 8.43 -5.83 -8.38
C TRP A 136 8.93 -4.54 -7.71
N ALA A 137 9.04 -3.45 -8.48
CA ALA A 137 9.47 -2.15 -7.95
C ALA A 137 8.53 -1.62 -6.87
N CYS A 138 7.20 -1.69 -7.06
CA CYS A 138 6.23 -1.30 -6.03
C CYS A 138 6.40 -2.12 -4.72
N SER A 139 6.64 -3.43 -4.84
CA SER A 139 6.91 -4.29 -3.69
C SER A 139 8.20 -3.92 -2.96
N ILE A 140 9.28 -3.66 -3.70
CA ILE A 140 10.56 -3.25 -3.12
C ILE A 140 10.44 -1.90 -2.41
N ILE A 141 9.71 -0.94 -2.97
CA ILE A 141 9.50 0.38 -2.36
C ILE A 141 8.73 0.25 -1.03
N THR A 142 7.63 -0.49 -1.01
CA THR A 142 6.84 -0.69 0.23
C THR A 142 7.65 -1.40 1.30
N ARG A 143 8.46 -2.41 0.91
CA ARG A 143 9.40 -3.07 1.81
C ARG A 143 10.44 -2.09 2.36
N PHE A 144 11.04 -1.26 1.52
CA PHE A 144 12.04 -0.28 1.94
C PHE A 144 11.45 0.75 2.92
N ILE A 145 10.24 1.27 2.66
CA ILE A 145 9.55 2.19 3.56
C ILE A 145 9.35 1.52 4.93
N ARG A 146 8.84 0.29 4.95
CA ARG A 146 8.68 -0.48 6.20
C ARG A 146 10.00 -0.63 6.94
N ASP A 147 11.08 -0.99 6.24
CA ASP A 147 12.40 -1.16 6.85
C ASP A 147 12.89 0.16 7.49
N MET A 148 12.72 1.30 6.81
CA MET A 148 13.05 2.62 7.37
C MET A 148 12.25 2.95 8.62
N LEU A 149 10.94 2.66 8.63
CA LEU A 149 10.07 2.90 9.79
C LEU A 149 10.49 2.05 11.00
N VAL A 150 10.83 0.78 10.78
CA VAL A 150 11.31 -0.12 11.84
C VAL A 150 12.66 0.35 12.40
N LEU A 151 13.54 0.94 11.58
CA LEU A 151 14.79 1.52 12.05
C LEU A 151 14.60 2.79 12.89
N LEU A 152 13.52 3.55 12.67
CA LEU A 152 13.19 4.74 13.47
C LEU A 152 12.69 4.39 14.88
N HIS A 153 12.09 3.22 15.05
CA HIS A 153 11.54 2.74 16.32
C HIS A 153 12.55 2.78 17.49
N PRO A 154 13.76 2.15 17.42
CA PRO A 154 14.72 2.17 18.51
C PRO A 154 15.28 3.57 18.82
N VAL A 155 15.33 4.46 17.83
CA VAL A 155 15.75 5.86 18.02
C VAL A 155 14.69 6.62 18.81
N LEU A 156 13.41 6.46 18.47
CA LEU A 156 12.29 7.07 19.20
C LEU A 156 12.17 6.54 20.62
N LEU A 157 12.36 5.23 20.81
CA LEU A 157 12.37 4.61 22.13
C LEU A 157 13.49 5.21 23.01
N SER A 158 14.69 5.36 22.46
CA SER A 158 15.83 5.97 23.16
C SER A 158 15.57 7.43 23.55
N ARG A 159 14.90 8.19 22.67
CA ARG A 159 14.48 9.58 22.95
C ARG A 159 13.44 9.65 24.05
N LEU A 160 12.46 8.74 24.05
CA LEU A 160 11.44 8.66 25.10
C LEU A 160 12.06 8.32 26.46
N ILE A 161 12.98 7.36 26.51
CA ILE A 161 13.70 7.01 27.75
C ILE A 161 14.50 8.23 28.26
N GLY A 162 15.19 8.95 27.38
CA GLY A 162 15.91 10.19 27.74
C GLY A 162 15.00 11.28 28.31
N PHE A 163 13.79 11.44 27.76
CA PHE A 163 12.77 12.36 28.28
C PHE A 163 12.34 11.96 29.70
N VAL A 164 12.03 10.69 29.93
CA VAL A 164 11.60 10.18 31.24
C VAL A 164 12.67 10.38 32.31
N MET A 165 13.95 10.14 31.98
CA MET A 165 15.06 10.36 32.92
C MET A 165 15.23 11.84 33.29
N THR A 166 15.01 12.74 32.35
CA THR A 166 15.16 14.19 32.55
C THR A 166 13.98 14.82 33.30
N TYR A 167 12.83 14.16 33.32
CA TYR A 167 11.61 14.61 34.01
C TYR A 167 11.81 14.83 35.52
N ASN A 168 12.69 14.05 36.16
CA ASN A 168 13.02 14.20 37.58
C ASN A 168 14.11 15.25 37.88
N THR A 169 14.66 15.93 36.87
CA THR A 169 15.78 16.88 37.01
C THR A 169 15.34 18.32 36.71
N THR A 170 16.02 19.32 37.26
CA THR A 170 15.73 20.78 37.19
C THR A 170 15.72 21.39 35.77
N LYS A 171 16.02 20.61 34.73
CA LYS A 171 15.94 20.97 33.30
C LYS A 171 14.89 20.12 32.57
N ALA A 172 13.68 20.07 33.11
CA ALA A 172 12.59 19.30 32.51
C ALA A 172 12.25 19.83 31.11
N GLU A 173 12.33 18.96 30.10
CA GLU A 173 11.81 19.24 28.77
C GLU A 173 10.27 19.37 28.81
N PRO A 174 9.66 20.15 27.92
CA PRO A 174 8.20 20.33 27.91
C PRO A 174 7.50 18.99 27.66
N ILE A 175 6.43 18.73 28.44
CA ILE A 175 5.65 17.47 28.40
C ILE A 175 5.05 17.16 27.02
N GLU A 176 4.86 18.20 26.21
CA GLU A 176 4.39 18.13 24.83
C GLU A 176 5.28 17.22 23.96
N ASN A 177 6.58 17.15 24.23
CA ASN A 177 7.52 16.28 23.51
C ASN A 177 7.33 14.80 23.88
N GLY A 178 7.01 14.50 25.13
CA GLY A 178 6.75 13.12 25.58
C GLY A 178 5.54 12.50 24.88
N TYR A 179 4.43 13.25 24.78
CA TYR A 179 3.25 12.80 24.03
C TYR A 179 3.55 12.59 22.54
N PHE A 180 4.35 13.47 21.93
CA PHE A 180 4.75 13.31 20.53
C PHE A 180 5.53 12.02 20.29
N TYR A 181 6.52 11.70 21.13
CA TYR A 181 7.28 10.45 21.00
C TYR A 181 6.42 9.20 21.22
N ALA A 182 5.51 9.23 22.21
CA ALA A 182 4.62 8.10 22.50
C ALA A 182 3.65 7.82 21.33
N VAL A 183 3.04 8.87 20.77
CA VAL A 183 2.14 8.74 19.61
C VAL A 183 2.93 8.28 18.37
N ALA A 184 4.13 8.82 18.14
CA ALA A 184 4.97 8.41 17.03
C ALA A 184 5.34 6.92 17.09
N ILE A 185 5.65 6.40 18.28
CA ILE A 185 5.92 4.96 18.48
C ILE A 185 4.67 4.12 18.18
N PHE A 186 3.49 4.53 18.64
CA PHE A 186 2.23 3.81 18.39
C PHE A 186 1.88 3.74 16.90
N VAL A 187 2.16 4.80 16.13
CA VAL A 187 1.89 4.83 14.68
C VAL A 187 2.88 3.97 13.87
N ILE A 188 4.09 3.75 14.40
CA ILE A 188 5.15 2.98 13.73
C ILE A 188 5.03 1.47 14.00
N ILE A 189 4.48 1.09 15.16
CA ILE A 189 4.16 -0.30 15.54
C ILE A 189 3.03 -0.84 14.68
#